data_AF-A0AAX3AL09-F1
#
_entry.id   AF-A0AAX3AL09-F1
#
_cell.length_a   1.000
_cell.length_b   1.000
_cell.length_c   1.000
_cell.angle_alpha   90.00
_cell.angle_beta   90.00
_cell.angle_gamma   90.00
#
_symmetry.space_group_name_H-M   'P 1'
#
loop_
_entity.id
_entity.type
_entity.pdbx_description
1 polymer ?
#
loop_
_entity_poly.entity_id
_entity_poly.type
_entity_poly.pdbx_seq_one_letter_code
_entity_poly.pdbx_strand_id
1 'polypeptide(L)'
;MDDDTDEIEPDDVRAELDRQRADVVDDRMDEGLVDLLSRALDTDTRTRVYVYLRQQPESTVEEIATGTGLYPAAVRRVLDEFDDEQVVERHDGEEPTYTAARPDELIDAAIDRFRDELEGLFAPRRRERRNEDRRSEPVTIPVEAADSDER
;
A
#
# COMPACT_ATOMS: atom_id res chain seq x y z
N MET A 1 58.16 -12.90 5.43
CA MET A 1 56.84 -13.34 5.95
C MET A 1 56.06 -12.06 5.95
N ASP A 2 55.62 -11.73 4.75
CA ASP A 2 55.04 -10.48 4.32
C ASP A 2 53.54 -10.67 4.55
N ASP A 3 53.02 -10.00 5.57
CA ASP A 3 51.60 -10.01 5.91
C ASP A 3 50.99 -8.74 5.32
N ASP A 4 50.83 -8.75 4.00
CA ASP A 4 49.98 -7.80 3.29
C ASP A 4 48.52 -8.17 3.59
N THR A 5 48.06 -7.79 4.79
CA THR A 5 46.63 -7.66 5.05
C THR A 5 46.21 -6.35 4.40
N ASP A 6 45.83 -6.42 3.11
CA ASP A 6 45.12 -5.33 2.42
C ASP A 6 43.88 -4.98 3.27
N GLU A 7 43.98 -3.87 3.99
CA GLU A 7 42.92 -3.29 4.79
C GLU A 7 41.87 -2.78 3.80
N ILE A 8 40.90 -3.63 3.45
CA ILE A 8 39.83 -3.26 2.52
C ILE A 8 39.09 -2.06 3.13
N GLU A 9 39.24 -0.90 2.50
CA GLU A 9 38.60 0.32 2.97
C GLU A 9 37.07 0.13 2.95
N PRO A 10 36.34 0.58 3.99
CA PRO A 10 34.89 0.39 4.07
C PRO A 10 34.13 1.04 2.90
N ASP A 11 34.74 2.02 2.23
CA ASP A 11 34.22 2.64 1.02
C ASP A 11 34.34 1.72 -0.21
N ASP A 12 35.36 0.86 -0.31
CA ASP A 12 35.46 -0.16 -1.35
C ASP A 12 34.42 -1.26 -1.17
N VAL A 13 34.14 -1.65 0.08
CA VAL A 13 33.08 -2.62 0.39
C VAL A 13 31.70 -2.06 0.04
N ARG A 14 31.44 -0.77 0.31
CA ARG A 14 30.18 -0.10 -0.09
C ARG A 14 30.06 0.02 -1.61
N ALA A 15 31.11 0.47 -2.29
CA ALA A 15 31.11 0.61 -3.74
C ALA A 15 30.91 -0.75 -4.43
N GLU A 16 31.48 -1.81 -3.88
CA GLU A 16 31.31 -3.19 -4.37
C GLU A 16 29.91 -3.74 -4.07
N LEU A 17 29.33 -3.44 -2.90
CA LEU A 17 27.92 -3.77 -2.58
C LEU A 17 26.92 -3.04 -3.47
N ASP A 18 27.17 -1.77 -3.79
CA ASP A 18 26.33 -0.97 -4.67
C ASP A 18 26.44 -1.43 -6.13
N ARG A 19 27.64 -1.84 -6.57
CA ARG A 19 27.87 -2.47 -7.89
C ARG A 19 27.17 -3.83 -7.99
N GLN A 20 27.33 -4.69 -6.98
CA GLN A 20 26.63 -5.98 -6.93
C GLN A 20 25.11 -5.82 -6.82
N ARG A 21 24.59 -4.78 -6.14
CA ARG A 21 23.15 -4.45 -6.18
C ARG A 21 22.68 -4.01 -7.56
N ALA A 22 23.47 -3.25 -8.30
CA ALA A 22 23.11 -2.83 -9.64
C ALA A 22 23.08 -4.01 -10.64
N ASP A 23 23.98 -4.98 -10.50
CA ASP A 23 24.08 -6.13 -11.42
C ASP A 23 23.19 -7.34 -11.06
N VAL A 24 22.74 -7.48 -9.80
CA VAL A 24 21.93 -8.64 -9.33
C VAL A 24 20.41 -8.43 -9.49
N VAL A 25 19.98 -7.21 -9.82
CA VAL A 25 18.56 -6.82 -9.82
C VAL A 25 17.82 -7.19 -11.13
N ASP A 26 18.50 -7.52 -12.23
CA ASP A 26 17.88 -7.40 -13.56
C ASP A 26 17.15 -8.65 -14.12
N ASP A 27 17.29 -9.86 -13.54
CA ASP A 27 16.68 -11.06 -14.17
C ASP A 27 16.11 -12.10 -13.20
N ARG A 28 16.67 -12.26 -11.99
CA ARG A 28 16.19 -13.27 -11.01
C ARG A 28 15.28 -12.73 -9.92
N MET A 29 15.27 -11.41 -9.71
CA MET A 29 14.36 -10.79 -8.74
C MET A 29 12.94 -10.67 -9.31
N ASP A 30 12.79 -10.64 -10.63
CA ASP A 30 11.50 -10.42 -11.26
C ASP A 30 10.50 -11.54 -11.00
N GLU A 31 10.87 -12.81 -11.08
CA GLU A 31 9.86 -13.88 -11.01
C GLU A 31 9.21 -13.99 -9.62
N GLY A 32 10.00 -13.90 -8.55
CA GLY A 32 9.48 -13.88 -7.17
C GLY A 32 8.79 -12.58 -6.78
N LEU A 33 9.27 -11.44 -7.30
CA LEU A 33 8.62 -10.14 -7.12
C LEU A 33 7.29 -10.09 -7.87
N VAL A 34 7.24 -10.58 -9.10
CA VAL A 34 6.02 -10.69 -9.93
C VAL A 34 5.01 -11.61 -9.27
N ASP A 35 5.42 -12.73 -8.67
CA ASP A 35 4.51 -13.59 -7.92
C ASP A 35 3.92 -12.89 -6.68
N LEU A 36 4.75 -12.16 -5.93
CA LEU A 36 4.29 -11.40 -4.77
C LEU A 36 3.36 -10.24 -5.20
N LEU A 37 3.74 -9.49 -6.24
CA LEU A 37 2.97 -8.40 -6.80
C LEU A 37 1.66 -8.90 -7.40
N SER A 38 1.63 -10.08 -8.02
CA SER A 38 0.40 -10.65 -8.56
C SER A 38 -0.57 -11.05 -7.46
N ARG A 39 -0.07 -11.37 -6.26
CA ARG A 39 -0.91 -11.57 -5.08
C ARG A 39 -1.36 -10.26 -4.46
N ALA A 40 -0.47 -9.26 -4.39
CA ALA A 40 -0.76 -7.96 -3.77
C ALA A 40 -1.67 -7.08 -4.65
N LEU A 41 -1.52 -7.18 -5.97
CA LEU A 41 -2.31 -6.49 -6.97
C LEU A 41 -3.41 -7.41 -7.55
N ASP A 42 -3.73 -8.51 -6.89
CA ASP A 42 -4.80 -9.46 -7.22
C ASP A 42 -4.75 -10.16 -8.61
N THR A 43 -4.00 -9.66 -9.61
CA THR A 43 -3.99 -10.21 -10.98
C THR A 43 -2.67 -9.97 -11.75
N ASP A 44 -2.33 -10.92 -12.64
CA ASP A 44 -1.19 -10.86 -13.58
C ASP A 44 -1.20 -9.59 -14.47
N THR A 45 -2.39 -9.17 -14.93
CA THR A 45 -2.55 -7.95 -15.73
C THR A 45 -2.10 -6.71 -14.97
N ARG A 46 -2.48 -6.59 -13.69
CA ARG A 46 -2.09 -5.44 -12.85
C ARG A 46 -0.59 -5.45 -12.59
N THR A 47 -0.01 -6.61 -12.30
CA THR A 47 1.45 -6.75 -12.15
C THR A 47 2.20 -6.29 -13.39
N ARG A 48 1.76 -6.68 -14.60
CA ARG A 48 2.42 -6.24 -15.84
C ARG A 48 2.38 -4.73 -16.02
N VAL A 49 1.25 -4.09 -15.76
CA VAL A 49 1.12 -2.63 -15.87
C VAL A 49 2.01 -1.93 -14.84
N TYR A 50 2.01 -2.40 -13.58
CA TYR A 50 2.85 -1.84 -12.53
C TYR A 50 4.35 -1.97 -12.84
N VAL A 51 4.79 -3.17 -13.22
CA VAL A 51 6.20 -3.43 -13.57
C VAL A 51 6.62 -2.56 -14.76
N TYR A 52 5.78 -2.44 -15.78
CA TYR A 52 6.05 -1.56 -16.91
C TYR A 52 6.24 -0.11 -16.47
N LEU A 53 5.35 0.43 -15.64
CA LEU A 53 5.43 1.81 -15.13
C LEU A 53 6.64 2.04 -14.21
N ARG A 54 7.14 1.01 -13.52
CA ARG A 54 8.39 1.09 -12.75
C ARG A 54 9.63 1.18 -13.65
N GLN A 55 9.57 0.58 -14.84
CA GLN A 55 10.65 0.65 -15.83
C GLN A 55 10.57 1.93 -16.68
N GLN A 56 9.35 2.37 -17.00
CA GLN A 56 9.06 3.52 -17.86
C GLN A 56 8.06 4.45 -17.17
N PRO A 57 8.53 5.37 -16.30
CA PRO A 57 7.65 6.34 -15.64
C PRO A 57 7.08 7.34 -16.64
N GLU A 58 6.01 8.05 -16.23
CA GLU A 58 5.34 9.07 -17.05
C GLU A 58 4.80 8.56 -18.40
N SER A 59 4.35 7.30 -18.45
CA SER A 59 3.83 6.69 -19.67
C SER A 59 2.34 6.95 -19.88
N THR A 60 1.90 7.04 -21.13
CA THR A 60 0.47 7.12 -21.51
C THR A 60 -0.18 5.75 -21.59
N VAL A 61 -1.51 5.71 -21.69
CA VAL A 61 -2.29 4.45 -21.82
C VAL A 61 -1.83 3.65 -23.04
N GLU A 62 -1.59 4.32 -24.15
CA GLU A 62 -1.19 3.75 -25.43
C GLU A 62 0.21 3.12 -25.36
N GLU A 63 1.14 3.78 -24.68
CA GLU A 63 2.50 3.30 -24.47
C GLU A 63 2.52 2.07 -23.57
N ILE A 64 1.76 2.10 -22.46
CA ILE A 64 1.62 0.96 -21.55
C ILE A 64 0.99 -0.24 -22.26
N ALA A 65 -0.08 -0.02 -23.04
CA ALA A 65 -0.74 -1.08 -23.81
C ALA A 65 0.24 -1.74 -24.79
N THR A 66 1.02 -0.92 -25.50
CA THR A 66 2.03 -1.38 -26.44
C THR A 66 3.14 -2.17 -25.74
N GLY A 67 3.67 -1.65 -24.64
CA GLY A 67 4.78 -2.26 -23.92
C GLY A 67 4.43 -3.55 -23.17
N THR A 68 3.21 -3.64 -22.64
CA THR A 68 2.72 -4.81 -21.91
C THR A 68 2.03 -5.85 -22.81
N GLY A 69 1.73 -5.51 -24.07
CA GLY A 69 0.92 -6.32 -24.98
C GLY A 69 -0.56 -6.44 -24.57
N LEU A 70 -1.04 -5.53 -23.72
CA LEU A 70 -2.42 -5.49 -23.27
C LEU A 70 -3.27 -4.59 -24.17
N TYR A 71 -4.59 -4.80 -24.15
CA TYR A 71 -5.51 -3.90 -24.84
C TYR A 71 -5.64 -2.56 -24.09
N PRO A 72 -5.71 -1.41 -24.78
CA PRO A 72 -5.85 -0.09 -24.14
C PRO A 72 -7.07 0.04 -23.21
N ALA A 73 -8.14 -0.71 -23.46
CA ALA A 73 -9.29 -0.75 -22.57
C ALA A 73 -8.99 -1.48 -21.24
N ALA A 74 -8.19 -2.55 -21.29
CA ALA A 74 -7.75 -3.26 -20.09
C ALA A 74 -6.80 -2.41 -19.27
N VAL A 75 -5.89 -1.70 -19.93
CA VAL A 75 -4.97 -0.75 -19.28
C VAL A 75 -5.73 0.35 -18.56
N ARG A 76 -6.69 1.01 -19.22
CA ARG A 76 -7.53 2.05 -18.58
C ARG A 76 -8.21 1.55 -17.31
N ARG A 77 -8.82 0.37 -17.37
CA ARG A 77 -9.46 -0.23 -16.21
C ARG A 77 -8.47 -0.44 -15.06
N VAL A 78 -7.29 -0.99 -15.36
CA VAL A 78 -6.25 -1.21 -14.36
C VAL A 78 -5.77 0.10 -13.76
N LEU A 79 -5.58 1.14 -14.58
CA LEU A 79 -5.15 2.46 -14.13
C LEU A 79 -6.22 3.15 -13.27
N ASP A 80 -7.50 3.04 -13.62
CA ASP A 80 -8.60 3.53 -12.78
C ASP A 80 -8.57 2.85 -11.40
N GLU A 81 -8.45 1.52 -11.38
CA GLU A 81 -8.35 0.78 -10.13
C GLU A 81 -7.05 1.11 -9.36
N PHE A 82 -5.94 1.41 -10.05
CA PHE A 82 -4.70 1.84 -9.41
C PHE A 82 -4.78 3.24 -8.82
N ASP A 83 -5.50 4.16 -9.46
CA ASP A 83 -5.73 5.52 -8.97
C ASP A 83 -6.55 5.48 -7.66
N ASP A 84 -7.64 4.71 -7.64
CA ASP A 84 -8.46 4.46 -6.44
C ASP A 84 -7.63 3.88 -5.28
N GLU A 85 -6.63 3.07 -5.61
CA GLU A 85 -5.79 2.36 -4.67
C GLU A 85 -4.49 3.08 -4.29
N GLN A 86 -4.24 4.26 -4.87
CA GLN A 86 -3.01 5.05 -4.71
C GLN A 86 -1.73 4.27 -5.12
N VAL A 87 -1.88 3.35 -6.09
CA VAL A 87 -0.78 2.55 -6.66
C VAL A 87 -0.04 3.34 -7.75
N VAL A 88 -0.73 4.27 -8.40
CA VAL A 88 -0.17 5.16 -9.41
C VAL A 88 -0.49 6.61 -9.09
N GLU A 89 0.38 7.49 -9.55
CA GLU A 89 0.12 8.93 -9.63
C GLU A 89 -0.22 9.27 -11.08
N ARG A 90 -1.37 9.91 -11.28
CA ARG A 90 -1.79 10.45 -12.56
C ARG A 90 -1.33 11.90 -12.70
N HIS A 91 -0.69 12.22 -13.81
CA HIS A 91 -0.32 13.58 -14.17
C HIS A 91 -1.21 14.08 -15.33
N ASP A 92 -1.88 15.21 -15.11
CA ASP A 92 -2.71 15.83 -16.14
C ASP A 92 -1.84 16.63 -17.13
N GLY A 93 -1.99 16.32 -18.41
CA GLY A 93 -1.31 16.97 -19.54
C GLY A 93 -2.23 17.07 -20.76
N GLU A 94 -1.66 17.25 -21.96
CA GLU A 94 -2.43 17.14 -23.21
C GLU A 94 -3.03 15.73 -23.37
N GLU A 95 -2.27 14.72 -22.95
CA GLU A 95 -2.70 13.35 -22.72
C GLU A 95 -2.24 12.94 -21.30
N PRO A 96 -3.08 12.26 -20.50
CA PRO A 96 -2.71 11.89 -19.14
C PRO A 96 -1.59 10.84 -19.12
N THR A 97 -0.60 11.07 -18.27
CA THR A 97 0.51 10.14 -18.02
C THR A 97 0.45 9.59 -16.61
N TYR A 98 1.09 8.44 -16.40
CA TYR A 98 1.01 7.70 -15.14
C TYR A 98 2.40 7.30 -14.65
N THR A 99 2.59 7.35 -13.33
CA THR A 99 3.81 6.91 -12.66
C THR A 99 3.45 5.94 -11.55
N ALA A 100 4.14 4.80 -11.46
CA ALA A 100 3.90 3.84 -10.38
C ALA A 100 4.60 4.24 -9.09
N ALA A 101 3.86 4.16 -7.99
CA ALA A 101 4.39 4.29 -6.65
C ALA A 101 5.53 3.28 -6.40
N ARG A 102 6.43 3.60 -5.48
CA ARG A 102 7.52 2.72 -5.08
C ARG A 102 6.97 1.55 -4.26
N PRO A 103 7.65 0.40 -4.22
CA PRO A 103 7.19 -0.75 -3.44
C PRO A 103 6.97 -0.46 -1.96
N ASP A 104 7.76 0.42 -1.34
CA ASP A 104 7.57 0.87 0.05
C ASP A 104 6.27 1.66 0.22
N GLU A 105 5.95 2.53 -0.73
CA GLU A 105 4.73 3.34 -0.72
C GLU A 105 3.48 2.47 -0.89
N LEU A 106 3.56 1.37 -1.66
CA LEU A 106 2.47 0.39 -1.76
C LEU A 106 2.16 -0.29 -0.43
N ILE A 107 3.20 -0.61 0.36
CA ILE A 107 3.03 -1.23 1.67
C ILE A 107 2.34 -0.26 2.63
N ASP A 108 2.77 1.00 2.62
CA ASP A 108 2.17 2.05 3.44
C ASP A 108 0.69 2.28 3.05
N ALA A 109 0.39 2.40 1.76
CA ALA A 109 -0.98 2.52 1.26
C ALA A 109 -1.87 1.33 1.63
N ALA A 110 -1.33 0.10 1.60
CA ALA A 110 -2.06 -1.10 2.00
C ALA A 110 -2.37 -1.12 3.51
N ILE A 111 -1.42 -0.69 4.35
CA ILE A 111 -1.60 -0.59 5.81
C ILE A 111 -2.68 0.44 6.14
N ASP A 112 -2.67 1.60 5.47
CA ASP A 112 -3.66 2.65 5.69
C ASP A 112 -5.06 2.20 5.27
N ARG A 113 -5.20 1.52 4.12
CA ARG A 113 -6.48 0.95 3.70
C ARG A 113 -7.04 -0.06 4.72
N PHE A 114 -6.18 -0.94 5.22
CA PHE A 114 -6.58 -1.92 6.24
C PHE A 114 -7.02 -1.21 7.54
N ARG A 115 -6.34 -0.12 7.91
CA ARG A 115 -6.72 0.70 9.06
C ARG A 115 -8.10 1.33 8.85
N ASP A 116 -8.37 1.91 7.69
CA ASP A 116 -9.66 2.51 7.36
C ASP A 116 -10.80 1.50 7.40
N GLU A 117 -10.57 0.28 6.91
CA GLU A 117 -11.55 -0.81 6.96
C GLU A 117 -11.85 -1.24 8.40
N LEU A 118 -10.81 -1.38 9.24
CA LEU A 118 -10.99 -1.67 10.66
C LEU A 118 -11.71 -0.51 11.37
N GLU A 119 -11.37 0.73 11.08
CA GLU A 119 -12.06 1.90 11.62
C GLU A 119 -13.54 1.89 11.22
N GLY A 120 -13.87 1.56 9.96
CA GLY A 120 -15.26 1.41 9.51
C GLY A 120 -16.03 0.30 10.25
N LEU A 121 -15.37 -0.80 10.59
CA LEU A 121 -15.98 -1.91 11.33
C LEU A 121 -16.21 -1.58 12.82
N PHE A 122 -15.26 -0.89 13.44
CA PHE A 122 -15.27 -0.56 14.87
C PHE A 122 -15.85 0.82 15.16
N ALA A 123 -16.10 1.65 14.15
CA ALA A 123 -16.79 2.92 14.29
C ALA A 123 -18.09 2.65 15.06
N PRO A 124 -18.29 3.29 16.22
CA PRO A 124 -19.48 3.06 17.01
C PRO A 124 -20.66 3.48 16.13
N ARG A 125 -21.40 2.49 15.61
CA ARG A 125 -22.65 2.71 14.88
C ARG A 125 -23.45 3.64 15.75
N ARG A 126 -23.47 4.92 15.38
CA ARG A 126 -24.11 5.97 16.16
C ARG A 126 -25.55 5.53 16.19
N ARG A 127 -25.97 4.92 17.31
CA ARG A 127 -27.34 4.46 17.51
C ARG A 127 -28.18 5.65 17.11
N GLU A 128 -28.90 5.54 16.01
CA GLU A 128 -29.87 6.54 15.59
C GLU A 128 -30.87 6.60 16.73
N ARG A 129 -30.57 7.47 17.70
CA ARG A 129 -31.54 7.93 18.66
C ARG A 129 -32.50 8.76 17.83
N ARG A 130 -33.50 8.07 17.29
CA ARG A 130 -34.81 8.64 17.03
C ARG A 130 -35.13 9.49 18.25
N ASN A 131 -35.07 10.81 18.08
CA ASN A 131 -35.58 11.76 19.06
C ASN A 131 -37.08 11.44 19.22
N GLU A 132 -37.41 10.60 20.18
CA GLU A 132 -38.62 10.81 20.96
C GLU A 132 -38.18 11.58 22.20
N ASP A 133 -38.51 12.86 22.19
CA ASP A 133 -38.50 13.76 23.33
C ASP A 133 -39.07 13.09 24.59
N ARG A 134 -38.22 12.45 25.40
CA ARG A 134 -38.48 12.23 26.83
C ARG A 134 -37.17 12.41 27.60
N ARG A 135 -37.04 13.63 28.12
CA ARG A 135 -36.15 14.10 29.19
C ARG A 135 -35.41 12.96 29.91
N SER A 136 -34.10 12.84 29.65
CA SER A 136 -33.20 12.05 30.49
C SER A 136 -32.82 12.89 31.71
N GLU A 137 -33.73 13.00 32.67
CA GLU A 137 -33.37 13.49 34.00
C GLU A 137 -32.52 12.41 34.70
N PRO A 138 -31.40 12.78 35.35
CA PRO A 138 -30.51 11.81 35.99
C PRO A 138 -31.24 11.07 37.10
N VAL A 139 -31.26 9.73 37.02
CA VAL A 139 -31.90 8.89 38.03
C VAL A 139 -30.92 8.70 39.18
N THR A 140 -31.28 9.22 40.36
CA THR A 140 -30.58 8.90 41.61
C THR A 140 -31.19 7.63 42.19
N ILE A 141 -30.40 6.57 42.32
CA ILE A 141 -30.81 5.34 42.99
C ILE A 141 -30.41 5.48 44.47
N PRO A 142 -31.36 5.59 45.41
CA PRO A 142 -31.03 5.53 46.83
C PRO A 142 -30.58 4.11 47.16
N VAL A 143 -29.35 4.00 47.64
CA VAL A 143 -28.83 2.75 48.19
C VAL A 143 -29.25 2.71 49.67
N GLU A 144 -30.23 1.87 49.99
CA GLU A 144 -30.49 1.51 51.39
C GLU A 144 -29.34 0.63 51.87
N ALA A 145 -28.54 1.15 52.80
CA ALA A 145 -27.57 0.35 53.51
C ALA A 145 -28.34 -0.69 54.30
N ALA A 146 -28.16 -1.96 53.95
CA ALA A 146 -28.63 -3.07 54.76
C ALA A 146 -27.85 -3.01 56.09
N ASP A 147 -28.49 -2.50 57.14
CA ASP A 147 -28.04 -2.66 58.51
C ASP A 147 -27.93 -4.16 58.79
N SER A 148 -26.70 -4.65 58.69
CA SER A 148 -26.31 -5.93 59.24
C SER A 148 -26.13 -5.72 60.74
N ASP A 149 -27.24 -5.74 61.48
CA ASP A 149 -27.19 -5.84 62.94
C ASP A 149 -27.60 -7.25 63.36
N GLU A 150 -26.58 -7.94 63.86
CA GLU A 150 -26.56 -9.26 64.44
C GLU A 150 -27.30 -9.25 65.80
N ARG A 151 -28.37 -10.06 65.94
CA ARG A 151 -28.70 -10.91 67.11
C ARG A 151 -30.07 -11.58 67.04
#